data_AF-A0AAU9M343-F1
#
_entry.id   AF-A0AAU9M343-F1
#
_cell.length_a   1.000
_cell.length_b   1.000
_cell.length_c   1.000
_cell.angle_alpha   90.00
_cell.angle_beta   90.00
_cell.angle_gamma   90.00
#
_symmetry.space_group_name_H-M   'P 1'
#
loop_
_entity.id
_entity.type
_entity.pdbx_description
1 polymer ?
#
loop_
_entity_poly.entity_id
_entity_poly.type
_entity_poly.pdbx_seq_one_letter_code
_entity_poly.pdbx_strand_id
1 'polypeptide(L)'
;MIEDVDNLFKVFALGKPVTFSATSLAPEVEDNIPSGLVRETLYLTHSIFNTYHTEHELLRYISKLQSKNLSLCHSMIPMGSCTMKLNATTEMIPVTWPVFADMHPFAPTQQAQGIR
;
A
#
# COMPACT_ATOMS: atom_id res chain seq x y z
N MET A 1 -0.04 -5.65 13.09
CA MET A 1 1.31 -5.06 13.28
C MET A 1 2.02 -5.61 14.51
N ILE A 2 1.60 -5.31 15.74
CA ILE A 2 2.26 -5.88 16.94
C ILE A 2 2.03 -7.40 17.02
N GLU A 3 0.82 -7.85 16.68
CA GLU A 3 0.46 -9.28 16.63
C GLU A 3 1.33 -10.09 15.66
N ASP A 4 1.76 -9.48 14.55
CA ASP A 4 2.63 -10.12 13.57
C ASP A 4 4.03 -10.39 14.15
N VAL A 5 4.53 -9.46 14.98
CA VAL A 5 5.80 -9.63 15.70
C VAL A 5 5.69 -10.75 16.74
N ASP A 6 4.58 -10.82 17.47
CA ASP A 6 4.32 -11.93 18.39
C ASP A 6 4.22 -13.29 17.66
N ASN A 7 3.66 -13.30 16.45
CA ASN A 7 3.64 -14.49 15.60
C ASN A 7 5.06 -14.90 15.17
N LEU A 8 5.91 -13.93 14.81
CA LEU A 8 7.31 -14.21 14.51
C LEU A 8 8.05 -14.80 15.72
N PHE A 9 7.86 -14.26 16.94
CA PHE A 9 8.46 -14.83 18.14
C PHE A 9 8.08 -16.30 18.34
N LYS A 10 6.80 -16.66 18.12
CA LYS A 10 6.35 -18.05 18.19
C LYS A 10 6.99 -18.95 17.13
N VAL A 11 7.10 -18.46 15.89
CA VAL A 11 7.75 -19.19 14.79
C VAL A 11 9.22 -19.46 15.11
N PHE A 12 9.95 -18.46 15.61
CA PHE A 12 11.37 -18.59 15.96
C PHE A 12 11.63 -19.31 17.29
N ALA A 13 10.63 -19.43 18.18
CA ALA A 13 10.74 -20.18 19.44
C ALA A 13 10.67 -21.70 19.26
N LEU A 14 10.37 -22.20 18.04
CA LEU A 14 10.36 -23.62 17.69
C LEU A 14 9.52 -24.48 18.66
N GLY A 15 8.36 -23.98 19.09
CA GLY A 15 7.45 -24.68 19.99
C GLY A 15 7.73 -24.51 21.49
N LYS A 16 8.76 -23.73 21.87
CA LYS A 16 8.95 -23.31 23.26
C LYS A 16 7.98 -22.18 23.65
N PRO A 17 7.53 -22.12 24.90
CA PRO A 17 6.69 -21.02 25.35
C PRO A 17 7.47 -19.71 25.32
N VAL A 18 6.89 -18.69 24.70
CA VAL A 18 7.40 -17.31 24.74
C VAL A 18 6.74 -16.60 25.92
N THR A 19 7.54 -16.12 26.88
CA THR A 19 7.06 -15.52 28.14
C THR A 19 6.91 -14.00 28.08
N PHE A 20 7.18 -13.39 26.93
CA PHE A 20 7.13 -11.96 26.67
C PHE A 20 6.30 -11.67 25.41
N SER A 21 5.82 -10.44 25.29
CA SER A 21 5.13 -9.93 24.09
C SER A 21 5.86 -8.75 23.49
N ALA A 22 5.59 -8.46 22.23
CA ALA A 22 6.11 -7.27 21.57
C ALA A 22 5.73 -5.98 22.32
N THR A 23 4.53 -5.90 22.90
CA THR A 23 4.12 -4.76 23.75
C THR A 23 4.97 -4.64 25.01
N SER A 24 5.33 -5.76 25.65
CA SER A 24 6.16 -5.74 26.86
C SER A 24 7.60 -5.30 26.59
N LEU A 25 8.12 -5.61 25.40
CA LEU A 25 9.48 -5.25 24.98
C LEU A 25 9.56 -3.85 24.37
N ALA A 26 8.46 -3.31 23.86
CA ALA A 26 8.44 -2.01 23.18
C ALA A 26 9.15 -0.86 23.95
N PRO A 27 9.05 -0.73 25.28
CA PRO A 27 9.76 0.31 26.03
C PRO A 27 11.29 0.17 26.05
N GLU A 28 11.81 -1.04 25.79
CA GLU A 28 13.25 -1.36 25.80
C GLU A 28 13.89 -1.26 24.42
N VAL A 29 13.09 -1.05 23.36
CA VAL A 29 13.58 -0.97 21.98
C VAL A 29 14.14 0.42 21.71
N GLU A 30 15.43 0.49 21.39
CA GLU A 30 16.11 1.71 20.94
C GLU A 30 16.15 1.79 19.40
N ASP A 31 16.14 3.03 18.89
CA ASP A 31 16.32 3.30 17.45
C ASP A 31 17.74 2.96 17.01
N ASN A 32 17.87 1.98 16.11
CA ASN A 32 19.16 1.43 15.67
C ASN A 32 19.66 2.00 14.34
N ILE A 33 19.23 3.20 13.94
CA ILE A 33 19.75 3.85 12.73
C ILE A 33 21.05 4.58 13.09
N PRO A 34 22.20 4.22 12.49
CA PRO A 34 23.47 4.90 12.76
C PRO A 34 23.38 6.41 12.49
N SER A 35 24.00 7.24 13.32
CA SER A 35 23.90 8.70 13.26
C SER A 35 24.23 9.29 11.88
N GLY A 36 25.26 8.74 11.19
CA GLY A 36 25.63 9.16 9.83
C GLY A 36 24.64 8.78 8.72
N LEU A 37 23.59 8.01 9.05
CA LEU A 37 22.52 7.60 8.12
C LEU A 37 21.16 8.20 8.48
N VAL A 38 21.06 8.94 9.59
CA VAL A 38 19.82 9.60 9.97
C VAL A 38 19.56 10.75 9.00
N ARG A 39 18.34 10.80 8.46
CA ARG A 39 17.94 11.87 7.56
C ARG A 39 17.76 13.18 8.33
N GLU A 40 18.56 14.20 7.99
CA GLU A 40 18.50 15.52 8.63
C GLU A 40 17.65 16.54 7.85
N THR A 41 17.43 16.30 6.56
CA THR A 41 16.71 17.25 5.68
C THR A 41 15.20 17.14 5.83
N LEU A 42 14.51 18.29 5.86
CA LEU A 42 13.05 18.34 5.76
C LEU A 42 12.53 17.78 4.42
N TYR A 43 11.31 17.24 4.45
CA TYR A 43 10.62 16.68 3.28
C TYR A 43 9.13 16.97 3.34
N LEU A 44 8.45 16.88 2.19
CA LEU A 44 7.01 17.17 2.08
C LEU A 44 6.62 18.55 2.65
N THR A 45 7.52 19.54 2.52
CA THR A 45 7.36 20.88 3.09
C THR A 45 6.35 21.74 2.33
N HIS A 46 6.03 21.39 1.09
CA HIS A 46 5.03 22.09 0.31
C HIS A 46 3.65 21.96 0.97
N SER A 47 2.87 23.04 0.99
CA SER A 47 1.58 23.10 1.69
C SER A 47 0.61 21.99 1.26
N ILE A 48 0.70 21.54 0.01
CA ILE A 48 -0.16 20.47 -0.51
C ILE A 48 -0.13 19.18 0.30
N PHE A 49 1.03 18.83 0.87
CA PHE A 49 1.18 17.62 1.70
C PHE A 49 0.64 17.82 3.12
N ASN A 50 0.32 19.06 3.50
CA ASN A 50 -0.08 19.47 4.85
C ASN A 50 -1.50 20.07 4.91
N THR A 51 -2.27 19.99 3.81
CA THR A 51 -3.60 20.63 3.69
C THR A 51 -4.77 19.64 3.76
N TYR A 52 -4.60 18.40 3.31
CA TYR A 52 -5.70 17.43 3.13
C TYR A 52 -5.44 16.15 3.93
N HIS A 53 -5.62 16.20 5.25
CA HIS A 53 -5.33 15.06 6.14
C HIS A 53 -6.57 14.27 6.53
N THR A 54 -7.76 14.83 6.36
CA THR A 54 -9.00 14.08 6.57
C THR A 54 -9.46 13.42 5.28
N GLU A 55 -10.12 12.28 5.40
CA GLU A 55 -10.68 11.56 4.24
C GLU A 55 -11.58 12.46 3.39
N HIS A 56 -12.42 13.28 4.03
CA HIS A 56 -13.36 14.16 3.34
C HIS A 56 -12.66 15.28 2.55
N GLU A 57 -11.61 15.85 3.11
CA GLU A 57 -10.78 16.85 2.45
C GLU A 57 -10.03 16.25 1.26
N LEU A 58 -9.44 15.06 1.43
CA LEU A 58 -8.73 14.36 0.37
C LEU A 58 -9.68 13.94 -0.77
N LEU A 59 -10.87 13.44 -0.43
CA LEU A 59 -11.91 13.07 -1.41
C LEU A 59 -12.32 14.28 -2.26
N ARG A 60 -12.53 15.44 -1.62
CA ARG A 60 -12.84 16.70 -2.32
C ARG A 60 -11.69 17.15 -3.21
N TYR A 61 -10.46 17.01 -2.74
CA TYR A 61 -9.27 17.36 -3.50
C TYR A 61 -9.12 16.48 -4.75
N ILE A 62 -9.23 15.15 -4.61
CA ILE A 62 -9.18 14.19 -5.73
C ILE A 62 -10.29 14.49 -6.74
N SER A 63 -11.52 14.68 -6.28
CA SER A 63 -12.67 15.02 -7.15
C SER A 63 -12.44 16.33 -7.92
N LYS A 64 -11.85 17.34 -7.27
CA LYS A 64 -11.50 18.63 -7.91
C LYS A 64 -10.42 18.49 -8.97
N LEU A 65 -9.46 17.58 -8.80
CA LEU A 65 -8.45 17.31 -9.82
C LEU A 65 -9.04 16.50 -10.98
N GLN A 66 -9.86 15.48 -10.67
CA GLN A 66 -10.53 14.66 -11.67
C GLN A 66 -11.41 15.49 -12.61
N SER A 67 -12.16 16.46 -12.10
CA SER A 67 -13.06 17.29 -12.92
C SER A 67 -12.36 18.18 -13.95
N LYS A 68 -11.05 18.39 -13.80
CA LYS A 68 -10.24 19.15 -14.76
C LYS A 68 -9.71 18.31 -15.92
N ASN A 69 -9.88 16.98 -15.86
CA ASN A 69 -9.35 16.05 -16.85
C ASN A 69 -10.48 15.50 -17.73
N LEU A 70 -10.33 15.61 -19.05
CA LEU A 70 -11.22 14.94 -20.00
C LEU A 70 -10.86 13.45 -20.03
N SER A 71 -11.86 12.59 -19.84
CA SER A 71 -11.71 11.13 -19.82
C SER A 71 -12.76 10.44 -20.68
N LEU A 72 -12.62 9.12 -20.88
CA LEU A 72 -13.61 8.30 -21.58
C LEU A 72 -15.00 8.29 -20.92
N CYS A 73 -15.11 8.73 -19.66
CA CYS A 73 -16.40 8.93 -19.00
C CYS A 73 -17.20 10.11 -19.57
N HIS A 74 -16.56 11.02 -20.30
CA HIS A 74 -17.16 12.25 -20.78
C HIS A 74 -17.43 12.23 -22.29
N SER A 75 -16.47 11.75 -23.08
CA SER A 75 -16.56 11.76 -24.54
C SER A 75 -15.60 10.76 -25.17
N MET A 76 -15.78 10.51 -26.47
CA MET A 76 -14.81 9.79 -27.28
C MET A 76 -13.48 10.55 -27.34
N ILE A 77 -12.37 9.85 -27.16
CA ILE A 77 -11.00 10.38 -27.30
C ILE A 77 -10.31 9.69 -28.49
N PRO A 78 -10.41 10.24 -29.72
CA PRO A 78 -9.97 9.57 -30.95
C PRO A 78 -8.47 9.77 -31.23
N MET A 79 -7.61 9.31 -30.32
CA MET A 79 -6.17 9.33 -30.54
C MET A 79 -5.74 8.14 -31.41
N GLY A 80 -5.27 8.44 -32.62
CA GLY A 80 -4.73 7.43 -33.54
C GLY A 80 -3.61 6.62 -32.87
N SER A 81 -3.58 5.31 -33.14
CA SER A 81 -2.62 4.35 -32.56
C SER A 81 -2.72 4.06 -31.05
N CYS A 82 -3.60 4.74 -30.29
CA CYS A 82 -3.75 4.50 -28.84
C CYS A 82 -4.83 3.45 -28.50
N THR A 83 -5.73 3.14 -29.43
CA THR A 83 -6.84 2.18 -29.24
C THR A 83 -7.63 2.44 -27.95
N MET A 84 -8.14 3.67 -27.80
CA MET A 84 -8.95 4.10 -26.64
C MET A 84 -10.35 3.45 -26.65
N LYS A 85 -10.40 2.14 -26.35
CA LYS A 85 -11.61 1.31 -26.30
C LYS A 85 -12.21 1.26 -24.90
N LEU A 86 -13.31 0.52 -24.76
CA LEU A 86 -13.93 0.25 -23.46
C LEU A 86 -12.95 -0.49 -22.53
N ASN A 87 -12.79 0.03 -21.32
CA ASN A 87 -12.22 -0.69 -20.18
C ASN A 87 -13.41 -1.11 -19.29
N ALA A 88 -13.92 -2.34 -19.46
CA ALA A 88 -15.18 -2.71 -18.85
C ALA A 88 -15.05 -2.90 -17.33
N THR A 89 -16.07 -2.51 -16.56
CA THR A 89 -16.05 -2.66 -15.09
C THR A 89 -15.81 -4.10 -14.66
N THR A 90 -16.43 -5.06 -15.34
CA THR A 90 -16.25 -6.50 -15.06
C THR A 90 -14.80 -6.97 -15.26
N GLU A 91 -14.06 -6.36 -16.19
CA GLU A 91 -12.65 -6.68 -16.44
C GLU A 91 -11.72 -6.03 -15.40
N MET A 92 -12.11 -4.88 -14.84
CA MET A 92 -11.32 -4.12 -13.88
C MET A 92 -11.47 -4.61 -12.43
N ILE A 93 -12.63 -5.15 -12.05
CA ILE A 93 -12.92 -5.61 -10.68
C ILE A 93 -11.87 -6.62 -10.15
N PRO A 94 -11.45 -7.65 -10.92
CA PRO A 94 -10.52 -8.65 -10.40
C PRO A 94 -9.13 -8.12 -10.06
N VAL A 95 -8.71 -7.00 -10.65
CA VAL A 95 -7.38 -6.42 -10.45
C VAL A 95 -7.13 -6.06 -8.98
N THR A 96 -8.18 -5.71 -8.23
CA THR A 96 -8.07 -5.35 -6.80
C THR A 96 -8.46 -6.49 -5.86
N TRP A 97 -8.70 -7.71 -6.35
CA TRP A 97 -8.96 -8.84 -5.46
C TRP A 97 -7.69 -9.23 -4.71
N PRO A 98 -7.73 -9.47 -3.39
CA PRO A 98 -6.53 -9.80 -2.60
C PRO A 98 -5.73 -10.99 -3.14
N VAL A 99 -6.41 -11.99 -3.70
CA VAL A 99 -5.77 -13.18 -4.30
C VAL A 99 -4.87 -12.84 -5.51
N PHE A 100 -5.08 -11.69 -6.15
CA PHE A 100 -4.26 -11.17 -7.24
C PHE A 100 -3.37 -10.00 -6.79
N ALA A 101 -3.92 -9.04 -6.05
CA ALA A 101 -3.26 -7.78 -5.69
C ALA A 101 -2.23 -7.91 -4.55
N ASP A 102 -2.47 -8.81 -3.59
CA ASP A 102 -1.67 -8.90 -2.36
C ASP A 102 -0.67 -10.07 -2.37
N MET A 103 -0.52 -10.76 -3.50
CA MET A 103 0.44 -11.86 -3.62
C MET A 103 1.85 -11.32 -3.94
N HIS A 104 2.80 -11.62 -3.06
CA HIS A 104 4.20 -11.30 -3.31
C HIS A 104 4.73 -12.07 -4.54
N PRO A 105 5.47 -11.44 -5.47
CA PRO A 105 5.90 -12.07 -6.73
C PRO A 105 6.79 -13.30 -6.54
N PHE A 106 7.50 -13.38 -5.41
CA PHE A 106 8.35 -14.51 -5.02
C PHE A 106 7.69 -15.49 -4.04
N ALA A 107 6.36 -15.46 -3.91
CA ALA A 107 5.66 -16.48 -3.12
C ALA A 107 5.90 -17.90 -3.67
N PRO A 108 5.97 -18.93 -2.81
CA PRO A 108 6.10 -20.33 -3.23
C PRO A 108 5.05 -20.72 -4.28
N THR A 109 5.44 -21.50 -5.30
CA THR A 109 4.57 -21.84 -6.43
C THR A 109 3.27 -22.53 -6.01
N GLN A 110 3.30 -23.29 -4.91
CA GLN A 110 2.10 -23.94 -4.36
C GLN A 110 1.03 -22.93 -3.91
N GLN A 111 1.42 -21.71 -3.52
CA GLN A 111 0.51 -20.63 -3.11
C GLN A 111 0.00 -19.82 -4.31
N ALA A 112 0.60 -20.00 -5.49
CA ALA A 112 0.39 -19.19 -6.69
C ALA A 112 -0.30 -19.95 -7.84
N GLN A 113 -0.95 -21.09 -7.58
CA GLN A 113 -1.55 -21.93 -8.63
C GLN A 113 -2.65 -21.22 -9.45
N GLY A 114 -3.29 -20.18 -8.91
CA GLY A 114 -4.32 -19.41 -9.62
C GLY A 114 -3.78 -18.33 -10.56
N ILE A 115 -2.47 -18.06 -10.55
CA ILE A 115 -1.82 -17.00 -11.34
C ILE A 115 -0.69 -17.52 -12.25
N ARG A 116 -0.27 -18.77 -12.12
CA ARG A 116 0.82 -19.39 -12.88
C ARG A 116 0.37 -20.61 -13.66
#